data_AF-A0A839J527-F1
#
_entry.id   AF-A0A839J527-F1
#
_cell.length_a   1.000
_cell.length_b   1.000
_cell.length_c   1.000
_cell.angle_alpha   90.00
_cell.angle_beta   90.00
_cell.angle_gamma   90.00
#
_symmetry.space_group_name_H-M   'P 1'
#
loop_
_entity.id
_entity.type
_entity.pdbx_description
1 polymer ?
#
loop_
_entity_poly.entity_id
_entity_poly.type
_entity_poly.pdbx_seq_one_letter_code
_entity_poly.pdbx_strand_id
1 'polypeptide(L)'
;MNDTRPADLGRAPGPIRELADLLASRGTPLREEALSGAPRGDRTLHATTPIGIVRVWTNSGYWGVDVALPGVGGFVDADVWAACAEGRKLARFDQPPPKRAVAWVRSLLEAPSLPPYDADCLTRIAGERVAGQGPATGRTLAWLVVAHIVFVVVALWGAAAFDLAILRIMGSLGVVSLVVLLVRPALQRRRS
;
A
#
# COMPACT_ATOMS: atom_id res chain seq x y z
N MET A 1 22.47 -2.49 -27.68
CA MET A 1 22.12 -1.65 -26.52
C MET A 1 20.74 -2.09 -26.09
N ASN A 2 20.66 -3.01 -25.12
CA ASN A 2 19.41 -3.72 -24.79
C ASN A 2 18.47 -2.82 -24.00
N ASP A 3 17.32 -2.54 -24.61
CA ASP A 3 16.17 -1.86 -24.04
C ASP A 3 15.42 -2.83 -23.11
N THR A 4 15.92 -2.99 -21.89
CA THR A 4 15.22 -3.76 -20.85
C THR A 4 14.33 -2.81 -20.05
N ARG A 5 13.23 -2.35 -20.65
CA ARG A 5 12.07 -1.98 -19.83
C ARG A 5 11.63 -3.22 -19.04
N PRO A 6 11.43 -3.14 -17.71
CA PRO A 6 10.83 -4.22 -16.95
C PRO A 6 9.54 -4.70 -17.62
N ALA A 7 9.42 -6.02 -17.84
CA ALA A 7 8.34 -6.64 -18.64
C ALA A 7 6.91 -6.27 -18.17
N ASP A 8 6.75 -5.86 -16.90
CA ASP A 8 5.45 -5.54 -16.30
C ASP A 8 5.06 -4.06 -16.30
N LEU A 9 5.93 -3.13 -16.75
CA LEU A 9 5.53 -1.73 -16.99
C LEU A 9 4.45 -1.61 -18.08
N GLY A 10 4.28 -2.64 -18.92
CA GLY A 10 3.25 -2.66 -19.96
C GLY A 10 1.83 -2.44 -19.44
N ARG A 11 1.54 -2.85 -18.19
CA ARG A 11 0.23 -2.68 -17.53
C ARG A 11 0.13 -1.42 -16.66
N ALA A 12 1.23 -0.67 -16.50
CA ALA A 12 1.23 0.53 -15.68
C ALA A 12 0.41 1.65 -16.37
N PRO A 13 -0.22 2.54 -15.58
CA PRO A 13 -0.89 3.73 -16.11
C PRO A 13 0.05 4.57 -16.98
N GLY A 14 -0.50 5.28 -17.97
CA GLY A 14 0.25 6.18 -18.87
C GLY A 14 1.31 7.03 -18.17
N PRO A 15 0.96 7.79 -17.11
CA PRO A 15 1.93 8.61 -16.38
C PRO A 15 3.12 7.85 -15.80
N ILE A 16 2.91 6.61 -15.32
CA ILE A 16 3.99 5.79 -14.74
C ILE A 16 4.95 5.33 -15.84
N ARG A 17 4.42 4.95 -17.01
CA ARG A 17 5.25 4.57 -18.16
C ARG A 17 6.06 5.76 -18.67
N GLU A 18 5.44 6.93 -18.77
CA GLU A 18 6.13 8.16 -19.13
C GLU A 18 7.25 8.52 -18.14
N LEU A 19 7.02 8.34 -16.83
CA LEU A 19 8.08 8.52 -15.82
C LEU A 19 9.22 7.52 -16.00
N ALA A 20 8.91 6.25 -16.27
CA ALA A 20 9.91 5.22 -16.51
C ALA A 20 10.79 5.57 -17.73
N ASP A 21 10.16 6.06 -18.80
CA ASP A 21 10.84 6.49 -20.02
C ASP A 21 11.74 7.71 -19.77
N LEU A 22 11.23 8.69 -19.02
CA LEU A 22 12.02 9.85 -18.60
C LEU A 22 13.26 9.42 -17.81
N LEU A 23 13.09 8.54 -16.81
CA LEU A 23 14.18 8.03 -15.98
C LEU A 23 15.21 7.23 -16.81
N ALA A 24 14.75 6.40 -17.74
CA ALA A 24 15.62 5.67 -18.65
C ALA A 24 16.42 6.60 -19.57
N SER A 25 15.78 7.64 -20.14
CA SER A 25 16.44 8.63 -21.00
C SER A 25 17.53 9.43 -20.29
N ARG A 26 17.44 9.54 -18.96
CA ARG A 26 18.42 10.21 -18.10
C ARG A 26 19.50 9.27 -17.55
N GLY A 27 19.55 8.02 -18.01
CA GLY A 27 20.54 7.03 -17.59
C GLY A 27 20.27 6.39 -16.22
N THR A 28 19.10 6.61 -15.64
CA THR A 28 18.71 6.08 -14.32
C THR A 28 17.45 5.20 -14.45
N PRO A 29 17.49 4.09 -15.21
CA PRO A 29 16.30 3.28 -15.47
C PRO A 29 15.77 2.63 -14.18
N LEU A 30 14.46 2.40 -14.13
CA LEU A 30 13.81 1.65 -13.06
C LEU A 30 14.31 0.20 -13.03
N ARG A 31 14.72 -0.27 -11.85
CA ARG A 31 15.19 -1.62 -11.59
C ARG A 31 14.34 -2.28 -10.52
N GLU A 32 14.07 -3.56 -10.67
CA GLU A 32 13.32 -4.32 -9.67
C GLU A 32 14.19 -4.59 -8.45
N GLU A 33 13.63 -4.32 -7.26
CA GLU A 33 14.22 -4.80 -6.01
C GLU A 33 13.66 -6.19 -5.73
N ALA A 34 14.56 -7.19 -5.58
CA ALA A 34 14.17 -8.56 -5.29
C ALA A 34 13.67 -8.69 -3.84
N LEU A 35 12.45 -8.22 -3.57
CA LEU A 35 11.78 -8.45 -2.30
C LEU A 35 11.32 -9.91 -2.23
N SER A 36 12.11 -10.73 -1.55
CA SER A 36 11.76 -12.12 -1.24
C SER A 36 10.50 -12.15 -0.36
N GLY A 37 9.39 -12.65 -0.90
CA GLY A 37 8.15 -12.88 -0.15
C GLY A 37 7.01 -11.88 -0.33
N ALA A 38 7.07 -10.97 -1.31
CA ALA A 38 5.93 -10.09 -1.63
C ALA A 38 4.72 -10.89 -2.15
N PRO A 39 3.48 -10.53 -1.78
CA PRO A 39 2.27 -11.10 -2.37
C PRO A 39 2.30 -11.01 -3.90
N ARG A 40 1.72 -12.01 -4.57
CA ARG A 40 1.68 -12.07 -6.04
C ARG A 40 1.00 -10.82 -6.61
N GLY A 41 1.77 -9.94 -7.25
CA GLY A 41 1.27 -8.71 -7.88
C GLY A 41 1.72 -7.42 -7.18
N ASP A 42 2.28 -7.50 -5.98
CA ASP A 42 2.94 -6.37 -5.32
C ASP A 42 4.40 -6.35 -5.76
N ARG A 43 4.85 -5.20 -6.25
CA ARG A 43 6.22 -5.03 -6.74
C ARG A 43 6.71 -3.64 -6.45
N THR A 44 8.02 -3.54 -6.36
CA THR A 44 8.73 -2.30 -6.09
C THR A 44 9.89 -2.16 -7.07
N LEU A 45 9.90 -1.05 -7.81
CA LEU A 45 10.94 -0.66 -8.73
C LEU A 45 11.61 0.62 -8.23
N HIS A 46 12.92 0.73 -8.41
CA HIS A 46 13.71 1.85 -7.93
C HIS A 46 14.59 2.43 -9.03
N ALA A 47 14.76 3.75 -9.01
CA ALA A 47 15.76 4.47 -9.78
C ALA A 47 16.53 5.42 -8.85
N THR A 48 17.86 5.29 -8.84
CA THR A 48 18.73 6.24 -8.14
C THR A 48 18.89 7.48 -9.01
N THR A 49 18.54 8.65 -8.48
CA THR A 49 18.55 9.93 -9.18
C THR A 49 19.27 10.99 -8.36
N PRO A 50 19.60 12.17 -8.93
CA PRO A 50 20.20 13.27 -8.17
C PRO A 50 19.33 13.79 -7.01
N ILE A 51 18.00 13.59 -7.09
CA ILE A 51 17.05 14.00 -6.04
C ILE A 51 16.89 12.93 -4.93
N GLY A 52 17.55 11.78 -5.06
CA GLY A 52 17.39 10.62 -4.18
C GLY A 52 16.89 9.38 -4.92
N ILE A 53 16.23 8.46 -4.21
CA ILE A 53 15.74 7.21 -4.80
C ILE A 53 14.26 7.38 -5.15
N VAL A 54 13.95 7.40 -6.45
CA VAL A 54 12.57 7.34 -6.93
C VAL A 54 12.13 5.89 -6.86
N ARG A 55 11.00 5.63 -6.21
CA ARG A 55 10.40 4.31 -6.10
C ARG A 55 9.03 4.32 -6.75
N VAL A 56 8.80 3.34 -7.62
CA VAL A 56 7.52 3.04 -8.23
C VAL A 56 7.05 1.71 -7.67
N TRP A 57 5.84 1.67 -7.13
CA TRP A 57 5.32 0.46 -6.52
C TRP A 57 3.89 0.18 -6.98
N THR A 58 3.49 -1.09 -6.88
CA THR A 58 2.12 -1.53 -7.09
C THR A 58 1.63 -2.28 -5.85
N ASN A 59 0.41 -1.99 -5.41
CA ASN A 59 -0.28 -2.72 -4.35
C ASN A 59 -1.75 -2.91 -4.75
N SER A 60 -2.21 -4.15 -4.83
CA SER A 60 -3.64 -4.46 -5.08
C SER A 60 -4.21 -3.76 -6.33
N GLY A 61 -3.39 -3.59 -7.38
CA GLY A 61 -3.76 -2.92 -8.63
C GLY A 61 -3.63 -1.39 -8.63
N TYR A 62 -3.34 -0.79 -7.47
CA TYR A 62 -2.97 0.62 -7.38
C TYR A 62 -1.49 0.81 -7.69
N TRP A 63 -1.15 1.89 -8.42
CA TRP A 63 0.24 2.27 -8.72
C TRP A 63 0.60 3.56 -7.99
N GLY A 64 1.72 3.54 -7.26
CA GLY A 64 2.23 4.68 -6.52
C GLY A 64 3.64 5.07 -6.94
N VAL A 65 3.99 6.32 -6.66
CA VAL A 65 5.36 6.84 -6.78
C VAL A 65 5.68 7.65 -5.54
N ASP A 66 6.84 7.41 -4.98
CA ASP A 66 7.41 8.16 -3.87
C ASP A 66 8.94 8.28 -4.02
N VAL A 67 9.54 9.16 -3.23
CA VAL A 67 10.96 9.49 -3.32
C VAL A 67 11.59 9.42 -1.94
N ALA A 68 12.68 8.67 -1.80
CA ALA A 68 13.55 8.76 -0.63
C ALA A 68 14.50 9.94 -0.84
N LEU A 69 14.23 11.04 -0.13
CA LEU A 69 14.98 12.28 -0.20
C LEU A 69 16.19 12.24 0.75
N PRO A 70 17.29 12.95 0.44
CA PRO A 70 18.43 13.07 1.35
C PRO A 70 18.02 13.57 2.74
N GLY A 71 18.50 12.91 3.80
CA GLY A 71 18.20 13.31 5.18
C GLY A 71 16.78 12.99 5.69
N VAL A 72 15.90 12.43 4.85
CA VAL A 72 14.55 12.02 5.26
C VAL A 72 14.54 10.53 5.60
N GLY A 73 14.00 10.17 6.78
CA GLY A 73 13.98 8.80 7.31
C GLY A 73 13.00 7.85 6.62
N GLY A 74 12.69 8.04 5.33
CA GLY A 74 11.73 7.21 4.59
C GLY A 74 11.39 7.76 3.20
N PHE A 75 10.37 7.15 2.58
CA PHE A 75 9.84 7.59 1.30
C PHE A 75 8.76 8.65 1.49
N VAL A 76 8.82 9.69 0.67
CA VAL A 76 7.90 10.82 0.66
C VAL A 76 7.11 10.78 -0.64
N ASP A 77 5.80 10.94 -0.56
CA ASP A 77 4.95 11.14 -1.74
C ASP A 77 4.48 12.61 -1.83
N ALA A 78 3.78 12.92 -2.93
CA ALA A 78 3.30 14.26 -3.22
C ALA A 78 2.41 14.86 -2.12
N ASP A 79 1.62 14.04 -1.42
CA ASP A 79 0.76 14.53 -0.34
C ASP A 79 1.52 14.74 0.96
N VAL A 80 2.52 13.91 1.28
CA VAL A 80 3.43 14.15 2.43
C VAL A 80 4.16 15.47 2.23
N TRP A 81 4.70 15.69 1.02
CA TRP A 81 5.40 16.92 0.68
C TRP A 81 4.51 18.15 0.84
N ALA A 82 3.32 18.12 0.24
CA ALA A 82 2.35 19.22 0.34
C ALA A 82 1.86 19.43 1.77
N ALA A 83 1.62 18.37 2.54
CA ALA A 83 1.17 18.47 3.92
C ALA A 83 2.20 19.15 4.82
N CYS A 84 3.49 18.86 4.60
CA CYS A 84 4.57 19.53 5.31
C CYS A 84 4.64 21.03 4.96
N ALA A 85 4.58 21.36 3.67
CA ALA A 85 4.64 22.75 3.21
C ALA A 85 3.44 23.60 3.68
N GLU A 86 2.25 23.01 3.75
CA GLU A 86 1.00 23.70 4.10
C GLU A 86 0.66 23.60 5.61
N GLY A 87 1.45 22.86 6.40
CA GLY A 87 1.18 22.63 7.82
C GLY A 87 -0.12 21.87 8.11
N ARG A 88 -0.64 21.11 7.14
CA ARG A 88 -1.93 20.39 7.25
C ARG A 88 -1.74 18.93 7.65
N LYS A 89 -2.81 18.33 8.19
CA LYS A 89 -2.84 16.89 8.47
C LYS A 89 -3.08 16.08 7.20
N LEU A 90 -2.40 14.94 7.09
CA LEU A 90 -2.66 13.97 6.03
C LEU A 90 -3.94 13.18 6.30
N ALA A 91 -4.70 12.92 5.24
CA ALA A 91 -5.72 11.89 5.27
C ALA A 91 -5.05 10.51 5.37
N ARG A 92 -5.45 9.71 6.35
CA ARG A 92 -4.77 8.46 6.72
C ARG A 92 -4.73 7.41 5.60
N PHE A 93 -5.75 7.37 4.74
CA PHE A 93 -5.92 6.33 3.71
C PHE A 93 -5.86 6.86 2.29
N ASP A 94 -5.71 8.17 2.11
CA ASP A 94 -5.68 8.74 0.79
C ASP A 94 -4.30 8.59 0.18
N GLN A 95 -4.24 8.25 -1.10
CA GLN A 95 -2.99 8.11 -1.85
C GLN A 95 -3.07 9.02 -3.07
N PRO A 96 -1.99 9.75 -3.40
CA PRO A 96 -2.01 10.70 -4.50
C PRO A 96 -2.18 9.94 -5.82
N PRO A 97 -3.21 10.25 -6.64
CA PRO A 97 -3.43 9.56 -7.91
C PRO A 97 -2.16 9.50 -8.76
N PRO A 98 -1.92 8.43 -9.54
CA PRO A 98 -0.66 8.22 -10.27
C PRO A 98 -0.21 9.44 -11.08
N LYS A 99 -1.16 10.11 -11.75
CA LYS A 99 -0.89 11.34 -12.53
C LYS A 99 -0.29 12.46 -11.67
N ARG A 100 -0.82 12.68 -10.46
CA ARG A 100 -0.36 13.72 -9.53
C ARG A 100 0.98 13.34 -8.91
N ALA A 101 1.14 12.08 -8.50
CA ALA A 101 2.40 11.59 -7.96
C ALA A 101 3.55 11.74 -8.97
N VAL A 102 3.31 11.35 -10.23
CA VAL A 102 4.28 11.50 -11.33
C VAL A 102 4.57 12.97 -11.62
N ALA A 103 3.56 13.84 -11.69
CA ALA A 103 3.77 15.26 -11.95
C ALA A 103 4.67 15.92 -10.88
N TRP A 104 4.49 15.54 -9.62
CA TRP A 104 5.33 16.00 -8.52
C TRP A 104 6.77 15.48 -8.63
N VAL A 105 6.99 14.18 -8.87
CA VAL A 105 8.36 13.67 -9.08
C VAL A 105 9.02 14.31 -10.29
N ARG A 106 8.27 14.52 -11.37
CA ARG A 106 8.76 15.19 -12.57
C ARG A 106 9.18 16.63 -12.28
N SER A 107 8.42 17.38 -11.50
CA SER A 107 8.80 18.75 -11.14
C SER A 107 10.07 18.80 -10.30
N LEU A 108 10.28 17.84 -9.38
CA LEU A 108 11.54 17.71 -8.63
C LEU A 108 12.72 17.35 -9.55
N LEU A 109 12.50 16.47 -10.53
CA LEU A 109 13.53 16.06 -11.49
C LEU A 109 13.89 17.17 -12.50
N GLU A 110 12.95 18.05 -12.85
CA GLU A 110 13.16 19.16 -13.78
C GLU A 110 13.74 20.41 -13.09
N ALA A 111 13.64 20.50 -11.76
CA ALA A 111 14.22 21.60 -11.00
C ALA A 111 15.77 21.55 -11.08
N PRO A 112 16.46 22.72 -11.20
CA PRO A 112 17.92 22.77 -11.20
C PRO A 112 18.55 22.22 -9.91
N SER A 113 17.81 22.32 -8.81
CA SER A 113 18.17 21.77 -7.51
C SER A 113 16.89 21.44 -6.73
N LEU A 114 17.00 20.60 -5.71
CA LEU A 114 15.88 20.32 -4.81
C LEU A 114 15.41 21.63 -4.15
N PRO A 115 14.10 21.95 -4.20
CA PRO A 115 13.55 23.04 -3.41
C PRO A 115 13.88 22.83 -1.93
N PRO A 116 14.07 23.91 -1.14
CA PRO A 116 14.31 23.75 0.29
C PRO A 116 13.13 23.02 0.96
N TYR A 117 13.44 22.04 1.79
CA TYR A 117 12.46 21.26 2.55
C TYR A 117 12.94 21.04 3.99
N ASP A 118 11.97 20.85 4.88
CA ASP A 118 12.21 20.46 6.27
C ASP A 118 12.21 18.93 6.37
N ALA A 119 13.40 18.35 6.52
CA ALA A 119 13.58 16.90 6.57
C ALA A 119 12.93 16.26 7.81
N ASP A 120 12.89 16.96 8.94
CA ASP A 120 12.29 16.47 10.18
C ASP A 120 10.76 16.46 10.05
N CYS A 121 10.19 17.51 9.46
CA CYS A 121 8.77 17.58 9.14
C CYS A 121 8.35 16.47 8.18
N LEU A 122 9.09 16.25 7.08
CA LEU A 122 8.80 15.18 6.13
C LEU A 122 8.92 13.80 6.77
N THR A 123 9.97 13.58 7.58
CA THR A 123 10.19 12.31 8.29
C THR A 123 9.04 12.02 9.25
N ARG A 124 8.60 13.03 10.03
CA ARG A 124 7.48 12.90 10.96
C ARG A 124 6.19 12.55 10.23
N ILE A 125 5.84 13.30 9.18
CA ILE A 125 4.58 13.11 8.45
C ILE A 125 4.57 11.77 7.70
N ALA A 126 5.69 11.37 7.07
CA ALA A 126 5.83 10.07 6.44
C ALA A 126 5.68 8.93 7.48
N GLY A 127 6.31 9.08 8.65
CA GLY A 127 6.18 8.14 9.76
C GLY A 127 4.75 8.01 10.26
N GLU A 128 4.02 9.13 10.41
CA GLU A 128 2.59 9.13 10.78
C GLU A 128 1.72 8.39 9.75
N ARG A 129 2.01 8.52 8.45
CA ARG A 129 1.30 7.79 7.39
C ARG A 129 1.55 6.29 7.48
N VAL A 130 2.81 5.87 7.63
CA VAL A 130 3.15 4.44 7.79
C VAL A 130 2.56 3.87 9.07
N ALA A 131 2.64 4.58 10.19
CA ALA A 131 2.03 4.16 11.46
C ALA A 131 0.49 4.11 11.37
N GLY A 132 -0.13 5.04 10.64
CA GLY A 132 -1.57 5.05 10.36
C GLY A 132 -2.03 3.94 9.41
N GLN A 133 -1.14 3.45 8.55
CA GLN A 133 -1.32 2.27 7.70
C GLN A 133 -0.94 0.95 8.41
N GLY A 134 -0.33 1.03 9.60
CA GLY A 134 -0.18 -0.09 10.55
C GLY A 134 -1.53 -0.71 10.93
N PRO A 135 -1.58 -1.77 11.77
CA PRO A 135 -2.61 -2.83 11.78
C PRO A 135 -4.01 -2.42 12.29
N ALA A 136 -4.49 -1.22 11.99
CA ALA A 136 -5.89 -0.85 12.05
C ALA A 136 -6.75 -1.85 11.27
N THR A 137 -6.27 -2.40 10.15
CA THR A 137 -6.92 -3.53 9.46
C THR A 137 -7.01 -4.76 10.34
N GLY A 138 -5.97 -5.06 11.13
CA GLY A 138 -5.97 -6.17 12.10
C GLY A 138 -6.90 -5.95 13.28
N ARG A 139 -7.00 -4.72 13.81
CA ARG A 139 -7.90 -4.40 14.93
C ARG A 139 -9.36 -4.38 14.48
N THR A 140 -9.67 -3.79 13.33
CA THR A 140 -11.02 -3.82 12.75
C THR A 140 -11.42 -5.24 12.36
N LEU A 141 -10.52 -5.99 11.72
CA LEU A 141 -10.75 -7.41 11.41
C LEU A 141 -10.94 -8.24 12.68
N ALA A 142 -10.15 -8.00 13.73
CA ALA A 142 -10.32 -8.66 15.02
C ALA A 142 -11.69 -8.37 15.64
N TRP A 143 -12.13 -7.10 15.61
CA TRP A 143 -13.48 -6.73 16.05
C TRP A 143 -14.58 -7.40 15.23
N LEU A 144 -14.42 -7.48 13.90
CA LEU A 144 -15.35 -8.18 13.02
C LEU A 144 -15.40 -9.67 13.34
N VAL A 145 -14.25 -10.31 13.58
CA VAL A 145 -14.16 -11.73 13.98
C VAL A 145 -14.84 -11.94 15.33
N VAL A 146 -14.58 -11.08 16.32
CA VAL A 146 -15.24 -11.14 17.64
C VAL A 146 -16.75 -10.98 17.51
N ALA A 147 -17.23 -10.00 16.74
CA ALA A 147 -18.65 -9.80 16.49
C ALA A 147 -19.29 -11.03 15.79
N HIS A 148 -18.57 -11.66 14.86
CA HIS A 148 -19.03 -12.87 14.18
C HIS A 148 -19.14 -14.07 15.14
N ILE A 149 -18.16 -14.25 16.04
CA ILE A 149 -18.20 -15.28 17.08
C ILE A 149 -19.40 -15.07 18.00
N VAL A 150 -19.62 -13.84 18.47
CA VAL A 150 -20.77 -13.50 19.32
C VAL A 150 -22.09 -13.82 18.60
N PHE A 151 -22.22 -13.44 17.33
CA PHE A 151 -23.39 -13.77 16.52
C PHE A 151 -23.64 -15.28 16.44
N VAL A 152 -22.61 -16.08 16.16
CA VAL A 152 -22.70 -17.56 16.10
C VAL A 152 -23.15 -18.14 17.43
N VAL A 153 -22.56 -17.69 18.54
CA VAL A 153 -22.91 -18.17 19.89
C VAL A 153 -24.35 -17.83 20.23
N VAL A 154 -24.80 -16.60 19.95
CA VAL A 154 -26.19 -16.17 20.20
C VAL A 154 -27.18 -16.95 19.33
N ALA A 155 -26.86 -17.17 18.05
CA ALA A 155 -27.71 -17.93 17.15
C ALA A 155 -27.85 -19.40 17.60
N LEU A 156 -26.75 -20.05 17.98
CA LEU A 156 -26.78 -21.43 18.47
C LEU A 156 -27.49 -21.55 19.82
N TRP A 157 -27.26 -20.62 20.74
CA TRP A 157 -27.96 -20.58 22.02
C TRP A 157 -29.47 -20.36 21.84
N GLY A 158 -29.87 -19.38 21.02
CA GLY A 158 -31.27 -19.11 20.73
C GLY A 158 -31.95 -20.29 20.03
N ALA A 159 -31.23 -20.99 19.15
CA ALA A 159 -31.72 -22.20 18.53
C ALA A 159 -31.97 -23.35 19.51
N ALA A 160 -31.16 -23.44 20.58
CA ALA A 160 -31.33 -24.42 21.63
C ALA A 160 -32.45 -24.02 22.61
N ALA A 161 -32.54 -22.74 22.97
CA ALA A 161 -33.51 -22.23 23.94
C ALA A 161 -34.94 -22.16 23.39
N PHE A 162 -35.12 -21.85 22.10
CA PHE A 162 -36.43 -21.59 21.51
C PHE A 162 -36.84 -22.61 20.42
N ASP A 163 -36.02 -23.65 20.18
CA ASP A 163 -36.22 -24.69 19.16
C ASP A 163 -36.49 -24.15 17.74
N LEU A 164 -35.87 -23.00 17.41
CA LEU A 164 -36.05 -22.34 16.12
C LEU A 164 -35.09 -22.90 15.07
N ALA A 165 -35.63 -23.62 14.08
CA ALA A 165 -34.86 -24.20 12.98
C ALA A 165 -34.04 -23.18 12.17
N ILE A 166 -34.56 -21.96 12.00
CA ILE A 166 -33.88 -20.87 11.27
C ILE A 166 -32.57 -20.48 11.98
N LEU A 167 -32.57 -20.43 13.31
CA LEU A 167 -31.38 -20.09 14.09
C LEU A 167 -30.33 -21.21 14.06
N ARG A 168 -30.75 -22.48 13.97
CA ARG A 168 -29.83 -23.62 13.78
C ARG A 168 -29.08 -23.51 12.46
N ILE A 169 -29.79 -23.20 11.38
CA ILE A 169 -29.20 -23.04 10.04
C ILE A 169 -28.22 -21.87 10.02
N MET A 170 -28.64 -20.71 10.55
CA MET A 170 -27.80 -19.50 10.64
C MET A 170 -26.52 -19.75 11.47
N GLY A 171 -26.65 -20.36 12.65
CA GLY A 171 -25.53 -20.68 13.52
C GLY A 171 -24.55 -21.67 12.86
N SER A 172 -25.08 -22.71 12.20
CA SER A 172 -24.26 -23.72 11.51
C SER A 172 -23.48 -23.13 10.33
N LEU A 173 -24.14 -22.31 9.50
CA LEU A 173 -23.47 -21.58 8.40
C LEU A 173 -22.41 -20.62 8.92
N GLY A 174 -22.68 -19.94 10.04
CA GLY A 174 -21.72 -19.06 10.69
C GLY A 174 -20.48 -19.79 11.21
N VAL A 175 -20.63 -20.99 11.79
CA VAL A 175 -19.48 -21.84 12.19
C VAL A 175 -18.63 -22.23 10.98
N VAL A 176 -19.26 -22.69 9.88
CA VAL A 176 -18.54 -23.07 8.66
C VAL A 176 -17.76 -21.88 8.08
N SER A 177 -18.40 -20.71 8.01
CA SER A 177 -17.76 -19.46 7.56
C SER A 177 -16.55 -19.10 8.44
N LEU A 178 -16.68 -19.19 9.76
CA LEU A 178 -15.60 -18.90 10.71
C LEU A 178 -14.42 -19.85 10.55
N VAL A 179 -14.67 -21.16 10.38
CA VAL A 179 -13.62 -22.16 10.14
C VAL A 179 -12.88 -21.87 8.84
N VAL A 180 -13.60 -21.56 7.76
CA VAL A 180 -12.97 -21.20 6.48
C VAL A 180 -12.10 -19.96 6.65
N LEU A 181 -12.58 -18.93 7.35
CA LEU A 181 -11.85 -17.69 7.59
C LEU A 181 -10.57 -17.90 8.41
N LEU A 182 -10.58 -18.80 9.39
CA LEU A 182 -9.42 -19.13 10.23
C LEU A 182 -8.40 -20.06 9.54
N VAL A 183 -8.85 -20.97 8.68
CA VAL A 183 -8.00 -21.98 8.04
C VAL A 183 -7.36 -21.47 6.74
N ARG A 184 -8.03 -20.58 5.98
CA ARG A 184 -7.51 -20.02 4.72
C ARG A 184 -6.10 -19.41 4.83
N PRO A 185 -5.80 -18.56 5.84
CA PRO A 185 -4.47 -17.97 5.98
C PRO A 185 -3.39 -19.01 6.32
N ALA A 186 -3.74 -20.05 7.09
CA ALA A 186 -2.82 -21.13 7.45
C ALA A 186 -2.47 -22.03 6.25
N LEU A 187 -3.44 -22.27 5.35
CA LEU A 187 -3.21 -23.02 4.12
C LEU A 187 -2.39 -22.25 3.09
N GLN A 188 -2.55 -20.91 3.05
CA GLN A 188 -1.77 -20.05 2.16
C GLN A 188 -0.28 -19.99 2.55
N ARG A 189 0.03 -20.01 3.86
CA ARG A 189 1.42 -20.04 4.36
C ARG A 189 2.17 -21.36 4.13
N ARG A 190 1.48 -22.48 3.92
CA ARG A 190 2.12 -23.78 3.64
C ARG A 190 2.46 -24.01 2.16
N ARG A 191 1.96 -23.16 1.26
CA ARG A 191 2.15 -23.28 -0.19
C ARG A 191 3.15 -22.26 -0.77
N SER A 192 3.67 -21.37 0.07
CA SER A 192 4.77 -20.44 -0.20
C SER A 192 6.06 -21.00 0.36
#